data_AF-A0A1F2RF16-F1
#
_entry.id   AF-A0A1F2RF16-F1
#
_cell.length_a   1.000
_cell.length_b   1.000
_cell.length_c   1.000
_cell.angle_alpha   90.00
_cell.angle_beta   90.00
_cell.angle_gamma   90.00
#
_symmetry.space_group_name_H-M   'P 1'
#
loop_
_entity.id
_entity.type
_entity.pdbx_description
1 polymer ?
#
loop_
_entity_poly.entity_id
_entity_poly.type
_entity_poly.pdbx_seq_one_letter_code
_entity_poly.pdbx_strand_id
1 'polypeptide(L)'
;MNAMLETLACAQRPVPATPPVALTFGRVLTQLDMGLALFVGEGPTQLALPFCAPFLVREETLVAVDAANCFNLYRLTEWARRKRLGSPALLNRLRIARAFTPFQLATILYHIGGEMERYRASCLVITGLPECLYDEELTEQEARNTFARCQGSLLQLATRYPVLAFSEWPPHPVGKRIRFLDSLASLARSVFEVHRAEPILFAPVKAPGLLTISKEA
;
A
#
# COMPACT_ATOMS: atom_id res chain seq x y z
N MET A 1 -13.87 -6.49 36.45
CA MET A 1 -13.58 -5.05 36.48
C MET A 1 -12.16 -4.80 35.94
N ASN A 2 -11.89 -5.13 34.67
CA ASN A 2 -10.57 -4.94 34.05
C ASN A 2 -10.60 -4.93 32.50
N ALA A 3 -11.70 -4.49 31.88
CA ALA A 3 -11.83 -4.42 30.41
C ALA A 3 -11.79 -2.98 29.86
N MET A 4 -11.57 -1.97 30.71
CA MET A 4 -11.74 -0.56 30.35
C MET A 4 -10.42 0.21 30.16
N LEU A 5 -9.27 -0.43 30.35
CA LEU A 5 -7.95 0.23 30.25
C LEU A 5 -7.15 -0.14 28.98
N GLU A 6 -7.53 -1.18 28.24
CA GLU A 6 -6.87 -1.52 26.96
C GLU A 6 -7.46 -0.76 25.76
N THR A 7 -8.63 -0.13 25.91
CA THR A 7 -9.32 0.63 24.85
C THR A 7 -8.62 1.94 24.48
N LEU A 8 -7.67 2.44 25.28
CA LEU A 8 -7.06 3.75 25.10
C LEU A 8 -5.69 3.73 24.40
N ALA A 9 -5.10 2.56 24.09
CA ALA A 9 -3.77 2.49 23.48
C ALA A 9 -3.77 2.54 21.94
N CYS A 10 -4.94 2.39 21.30
CA CYS A 10 -5.06 2.48 19.83
C CYS A 10 -5.39 3.90 19.35
N ALA A 11 -5.86 4.77 20.25
CA ALA A 11 -6.11 6.16 19.96
C ALA A 11 -4.88 6.98 20.30
N GLN A 12 -4.32 7.65 19.29
CA GLN A 12 -3.20 8.60 19.37
C GLN A 12 -1.81 7.93 19.34
N ARG A 13 -1.36 7.57 18.12
CA ARG A 13 0.07 7.78 17.82
C ARG A 13 0.37 9.27 18.02
N PRO A 14 1.52 9.63 18.60
CA PRO A 14 1.88 11.02 18.81
C PRO A 14 1.82 11.76 17.47
N VAL A 15 1.06 12.85 17.43
CA VAL A 15 1.07 13.78 16.30
C VAL A 15 2.53 14.15 16.05
N PRO A 16 3.06 13.96 14.83
CA PRO A 16 4.47 14.25 14.55
C PRO A 16 4.82 15.67 14.99
N ALA A 17 5.97 15.83 15.63
CA ALA A 17 6.42 17.10 16.22
C ALA A 17 6.56 18.24 15.18
N THR A 18 6.62 17.88 13.89
CA THR A 18 6.50 18.77 12.74
C THR A 18 5.12 18.67 12.12
N PRO A 19 4.46 19.79 11.80
CA PRO A 19 3.13 19.75 11.18
C PRO A 19 3.20 18.96 9.87
N PRO A 20 2.25 18.03 9.62
CA PRO A 20 2.22 17.24 8.40
C PRO A 20 2.19 18.16 7.18
N VAL A 21 3.20 18.06 6.32
CA VAL A 21 3.20 18.78 5.04
C VAL A 21 2.25 18.05 4.11
N ALA A 22 1.11 18.66 3.79
CA ALA A 22 0.21 18.13 2.78
C ALA A 22 0.93 18.06 1.42
N LEU A 23 1.09 16.85 0.90
CA LEU A 23 1.68 16.57 -0.40
C LEU A 23 0.60 16.27 -1.41
N THR A 24 0.70 16.90 -2.58
CA THR A 24 -0.07 16.48 -3.75
C THR A 24 0.45 15.16 -4.28
N PHE A 25 -0.42 14.36 -4.90
CA PHE A 25 -0.08 13.12 -5.59
C PHE A 25 1.17 13.23 -6.49
N GLY A 26 1.26 14.29 -7.31
CA GLY A 26 2.43 14.51 -8.19
C GLY A 26 3.75 14.68 -7.43
N ARG A 27 3.72 15.34 -6.27
CA ARG A 27 4.91 15.55 -5.43
C ARG A 27 5.36 14.27 -4.73
N VAL A 28 4.42 13.40 -4.34
CA VAL A 28 4.76 12.08 -3.82
C VAL A 28 5.47 11.25 -4.89
N LEU A 29 4.96 11.23 -6.13
CA LEU A 29 5.58 10.49 -7.23
C LEU A 29 7.03 10.89 -7.49
N THR A 30 7.35 12.19 -7.37
CA THR A 30 8.74 12.66 -7.54
C THR A 30 9.70 12.22 -6.43
N GLN A 31 9.18 11.66 -5.33
CA GLN A 31 9.97 11.14 -4.21
C GLN A 31 10.04 9.61 -4.21
N LEU A 32 9.40 8.93 -5.18
CA LEU A 32 9.44 7.48 -5.29
C LEU A 32 10.75 7.05 -5.95
N ASP A 33 11.73 6.75 -5.11
CA ASP A 33 13.01 6.17 -5.51
C ASP A 33 13.02 4.65 -5.23
N MET A 34 14.15 3.99 -5.54
CA MET A 34 14.36 2.61 -5.08
C MET A 34 14.25 2.50 -3.56
N GLY A 35 13.62 1.43 -3.11
CA GLY A 35 13.31 1.20 -1.71
C GLY A 35 11.82 1.01 -1.47
N LEU A 36 11.48 0.75 -0.22
CA LEU A 36 10.09 0.62 0.22
C LEU A 36 9.52 2.01 0.58
N ALA A 37 8.45 2.40 -0.09
CA ALA A 37 7.59 3.50 0.30
C ALA A 37 6.29 2.94 0.89
N LEU A 38 6.02 3.26 2.15
CA LEU A 38 4.82 2.82 2.87
C LEU A 38 3.79 3.95 2.91
N PHE A 39 2.57 3.65 2.50
CA PHE A 39 1.39 4.49 2.64
C PHE A 39 0.50 3.88 3.71
N VAL A 40 0.28 4.60 4.80
CA VAL A 40 -0.44 4.11 5.97
C VAL A 40 -1.50 5.10 6.42
N GLY A 41 -2.66 4.64 6.87
CA GLY A 41 -3.71 5.54 7.36
C GLY A 41 -5.12 5.05 7.04
N GLU A 42 -6.01 6.00 6.80
CA GLU A 42 -7.41 5.73 6.45
C GLU A 42 -7.63 5.77 4.93
N GLY A 43 -7.89 4.60 4.34
CA GLY A 43 -8.09 4.40 2.92
C GLY A 43 -6.86 4.38 1.98
N PRO A 44 -5.59 4.17 2.42
CA PRO A 44 -4.45 4.11 1.50
C PRO A 44 -4.60 3.04 0.42
N THR A 45 -5.27 1.91 0.67
CA THR A 45 -5.46 0.85 -0.35
C THR A 45 -6.22 1.36 -1.59
N GLN A 46 -7.11 2.34 -1.42
CA GLN A 46 -7.85 2.96 -2.53
C GLN A 46 -6.97 3.82 -3.44
N LEU A 47 -5.78 4.22 -2.96
CA LEU A 47 -4.80 4.99 -3.71
C LEU A 47 -3.91 4.10 -4.59
N ALA A 48 -3.79 2.80 -4.31
CA ALA A 48 -2.86 1.92 -5.02
C ALA A 48 -3.05 1.94 -6.54
N LEU A 49 -4.30 1.84 -7.03
CA LEU A 49 -4.59 1.88 -8.46
C LEU A 49 -4.32 3.27 -9.08
N PRO A 50 -4.75 4.40 -8.48
CA PRO A 50 -4.29 5.73 -8.89
C PRO A 50 -2.76 5.86 -8.99
N PHE A 51 -2.00 5.33 -8.04
CA PHE A 51 -0.52 5.35 -8.06
C PHE A 51 0.08 4.58 -9.24
N CYS A 52 -0.62 3.61 -9.83
CA CYS A 52 -0.18 2.95 -11.05
C CYS A 52 -0.29 3.84 -12.31
N ALA A 53 -1.22 4.80 -12.33
CA ALA A 53 -1.56 5.54 -13.55
C ALA A 53 -0.38 6.27 -14.23
N PRO A 54 0.51 6.99 -13.52
CA PRO A 54 1.64 7.67 -14.13
C PRO A 54 2.61 6.73 -14.87
N PHE A 55 2.89 5.57 -14.28
CA PHE A 55 3.74 4.55 -14.89
C PHE A 55 3.10 3.99 -16.16
N LEU A 56 1.79 3.71 -16.12
CA LEU A 56 1.06 3.19 -17.28
C LEU A 56 0.97 4.19 -18.42
N VAL A 57 0.84 5.50 -18.14
CA VAL A 57 0.90 6.58 -19.14
C VAL A 57 2.28 6.68 -19.78
N ARG A 58 3.34 6.43 -19.00
CA ARG A 58 4.73 6.36 -19.49
C ARG A 58 5.06 5.03 -20.17
N GLU A 59 4.06 4.18 -20.39
CA GLU A 59 4.19 2.88 -21.04
C GLU A 59 5.04 1.87 -20.26
N GLU A 60 5.24 2.11 -18.97
CA GLU A 60 6.00 1.23 -18.09
C GLU A 60 5.14 0.06 -17.58
N THR A 61 5.80 -1.06 -17.29
CA THR A 61 5.15 -2.25 -16.75
C THR A 61 5.22 -2.25 -15.22
N LEU A 62 4.11 -2.57 -14.58
CA LEU A 62 3.96 -2.70 -13.15
C LEU A 62 3.57 -4.13 -12.79
N VAL A 63 4.05 -4.59 -11.64
CA VAL A 63 3.55 -5.78 -10.97
C VAL A 63 2.87 -5.35 -9.67
N ALA A 64 1.68 -5.87 -9.41
CA ALA A 64 0.89 -5.59 -8.23
C ALA A 64 0.56 -6.89 -7.50
N VAL A 65 0.72 -6.87 -6.18
CA VAL A 65 0.28 -7.92 -5.26
C VAL A 65 -0.91 -7.37 -4.46
N ASP A 66 -2.09 -7.89 -4.74
CA ASP A 66 -3.35 -7.43 -4.17
C ASP A 66 -3.83 -8.40 -3.09
N ALA A 67 -3.43 -8.16 -1.83
CA ALA A 67 -3.94 -8.90 -0.68
C ALA A 67 -5.16 -8.21 -0.03
N ALA A 68 -5.38 -6.93 -0.30
CA ALA A 68 -6.57 -6.19 0.13
C ALA A 68 -7.80 -6.42 -0.79
N ASN A 69 -7.63 -7.13 -1.91
CA ASN A 69 -8.64 -7.34 -2.95
C ASN A 69 -9.27 -6.02 -3.44
N CYS A 70 -8.45 -4.98 -3.59
CA CYS A 70 -8.87 -3.61 -3.87
C CYS A 70 -8.68 -3.20 -5.35
N PHE A 71 -7.92 -3.97 -6.13
CA PHE A 71 -7.68 -3.65 -7.53
C PHE A 71 -8.91 -3.93 -8.39
N ASN A 72 -9.64 -2.87 -8.74
CA ASN A 72 -10.78 -2.92 -9.64
C ASN A 72 -10.38 -2.55 -11.09
N LEU A 73 -10.21 -3.57 -11.93
CA LEU A 73 -9.85 -3.38 -13.35
C LEU A 73 -10.89 -2.61 -14.16
N TYR A 74 -12.18 -2.63 -13.78
CA TYR A 74 -13.20 -1.82 -14.47
C TYR A 74 -12.93 -0.32 -14.28
N ARG A 75 -12.51 0.10 -13.08
CA ARG A 75 -12.13 1.51 -12.83
C ARG A 75 -10.92 1.91 -13.66
N LEU A 76 -9.96 1.00 -13.82
CA LEU A 76 -8.77 1.23 -14.65
C LEU A 76 -9.13 1.39 -16.13
N THR A 77 -9.95 0.50 -16.67
CA THR A 77 -10.36 0.55 -18.09
C THR A 77 -11.25 1.77 -18.38
N GLU A 78 -12.14 2.12 -17.46
CA GLU A 78 -12.94 3.34 -17.57
C GLU A 78 -12.07 4.60 -17.58
N TRP A 79 -11.12 4.70 -16.65
CA TRP A 79 -10.16 5.80 -16.62
C TRP A 79 -9.33 5.86 -17.93
N ALA A 80 -8.83 4.73 -18.42
CA ALA A 80 -8.08 4.65 -19.66
C ALA A 80 -8.91 5.14 -20.86
N ARG A 81 -10.18 4.71 -20.97
CA ARG A 81 -11.12 5.17 -22.01
C ARG A 81 -11.34 6.68 -21.94
N ARG A 82 -11.58 7.24 -20.75
CA ARG A 82 -11.76 8.69 -20.55
C ARG A 82 -10.51 9.48 -20.95
N LYS A 83 -9.32 8.90 -20.75
CA LYS A 83 -8.03 9.48 -21.15
C LYS A 83 -7.62 9.17 -22.60
N ARG A 84 -8.46 8.47 -23.37
CA ARG A 84 -8.17 8.00 -24.74
C ARG A 84 -6.89 7.15 -24.82
N LEU A 85 -6.56 6.46 -23.75
CA LEU A 85 -5.48 5.47 -23.70
C LEU A 85 -6.04 4.13 -24.18
N GLY A 86 -5.28 3.41 -25.01
CA GLY A 86 -5.67 2.08 -25.49
C GLY A 86 -5.77 1.09 -24.33
N SER A 87 -6.99 0.75 -23.91
CA SER A 87 -7.26 -0.12 -22.75
C SER A 87 -6.54 -1.49 -22.82
N PRO A 88 -6.48 -2.19 -23.97
CA PRO A 88 -5.80 -3.49 -24.03
C PRO A 88 -4.28 -3.39 -23.77
N ALA A 89 -3.64 -2.37 -24.35
CA ALA A 89 -2.20 -2.13 -24.15
C ALA A 89 -1.89 -1.78 -22.68
N LEU A 90 -2.79 -1.04 -22.04
CA LEU A 90 -2.66 -0.64 -20.64
C LEU A 90 -2.83 -1.81 -19.67
N LEU A 91 -3.82 -2.68 -19.89
CA LEU A 91 -4.01 -3.88 -19.07
C LEU A 91 -2.83 -4.86 -19.17
N ASN A 92 -2.20 -4.97 -20.35
CA ASN A 92 -1.01 -5.82 -20.53
C ASN A 92 0.21 -5.35 -19.73
N ARG A 93 0.23 -4.08 -19.31
CA ARG A 93 1.29 -3.44 -18.53
C ARG A 93 1.06 -3.49 -17.02
N LEU A 94 -0.10 -3.94 -16.55
CA LEU A 94 -0.37 -4.13 -15.12
C LEU A 94 -0.59 -5.61 -14.83
N ARG A 95 0.41 -6.26 -14.23
CA ARG A 95 0.33 -7.65 -13.79
C ARG A 95 -0.18 -7.69 -12.37
N ILE A 96 -1.26 -8.42 -12.10
CA ILE A 96 -1.85 -8.50 -10.75
C ILE A 96 -1.82 -9.95 -10.28
N ALA A 97 -1.18 -10.19 -9.14
CA ALA A 97 -1.30 -11.41 -8.38
C ALA A 97 -2.18 -11.13 -7.15
N ARG A 98 -3.23 -11.91 -6.95
CA ARG A 98 -4.11 -11.78 -5.77
C ARG A 98 -3.74 -12.81 -4.73
N ALA A 99 -3.62 -12.37 -3.49
CA ALA A 99 -3.46 -13.25 -2.34
C ALA A 99 -4.75 -13.25 -1.54
N PHE A 100 -5.32 -14.44 -1.29
CA PHE A 100 -6.51 -14.58 -0.45
C PHE A 100 -6.17 -15.13 0.94
N THR A 101 -4.92 -15.56 1.16
CA THR A 101 -4.42 -16.01 2.45
C THR A 101 -3.01 -15.51 2.72
N PRO A 102 -2.57 -15.43 3.98
CA PRO A 102 -1.20 -15.04 4.32
C PRO A 102 -0.13 -15.94 3.70
N PHE A 103 -0.41 -17.25 3.63
CA PHE A 103 0.50 -18.22 3.05
C PHE A 103 0.62 -18.06 1.52
N GLN A 104 -0.48 -17.71 0.84
CA GLN A 104 -0.44 -17.35 -0.58
C GLN A 104 0.35 -16.06 -0.78
N LEU A 105 0.16 -15.04 0.06
CA LEU A 105 0.90 -13.79 0.00
C LEU A 105 2.42 -14.02 0.12
N ALA A 106 2.85 -14.80 1.11
CA ALA A 106 4.27 -15.14 1.27
C ALA A 106 4.83 -15.90 0.07
N THR A 107 4.05 -16.82 -0.51
CA THR A 107 4.45 -17.56 -1.72
C THR A 107 4.58 -16.64 -2.93
N ILE A 108 3.62 -15.74 -3.14
CA ILE A 108 3.67 -14.76 -4.23
C ILE A 108 4.90 -13.88 -4.10
N LEU A 109 5.14 -13.29 -2.92
CA LEU A 109 6.30 -12.42 -2.70
C LEU A 109 7.64 -13.13 -2.86
N TYR A 110 7.72 -14.41 -2.52
CA TYR A 110 8.92 -15.21 -2.72
C TYR A 110 9.28 -15.35 -4.21
N HIS A 111 8.28 -15.50 -5.09
CA HIS A 111 8.50 -15.68 -6.53
C HIS A 111 8.44 -14.38 -7.35
N ILE A 112 7.92 -13.28 -6.78
CA ILE A 112 7.61 -12.06 -7.54
C ILE A 112 8.84 -11.43 -8.20
N GLY A 113 10.05 -11.63 -7.65
CA GLY A 113 11.29 -11.14 -8.25
C GLY A 113 11.52 -11.66 -9.67
N GLY A 114 11.20 -12.94 -9.92
CA GLY A 114 11.29 -13.51 -11.27
C GLY A 114 10.26 -12.90 -12.23
N GLU A 115 9.07 -12.58 -11.74
CA GLU A 115 8.04 -11.90 -12.56
C GLU A 115 8.40 -10.44 -12.85
N MET A 116 9.00 -9.73 -11.88
CA MET A 116 9.55 -8.38 -12.06
C MET A 116 10.58 -8.38 -13.21
N GLU A 117 11.52 -9.33 -13.20
CA GLU A 117 12.56 -9.46 -14.23
C GLU A 117 11.96 -9.88 -15.58
N ARG A 118 11.12 -10.91 -15.59
CA ARG A 118 10.46 -11.45 -16.79
C ARG A 118 9.69 -10.38 -17.57
N TYR A 119 8.96 -9.52 -16.86
CA TYR A 119 8.14 -8.48 -17.47
C TYR A 119 8.83 -7.13 -17.56
N ARG A 120 10.10 -7.03 -17.13
CA ARG A 120 10.86 -5.78 -17.06
C ARG A 120 10.06 -4.70 -16.32
N ALA A 121 9.46 -5.08 -15.19
CA ALA A 121 8.62 -4.19 -14.41
C ALA A 121 9.46 -3.09 -13.76
N SER A 122 8.97 -1.87 -13.80
CA SER A 122 9.67 -0.71 -13.21
C SER A 122 9.34 -0.49 -11.73
N CYS A 123 8.23 -1.06 -11.25
CA CYS A 123 7.79 -0.90 -9.86
C CYS A 123 6.88 -2.04 -9.41
N LEU A 124 6.97 -2.36 -8.11
CA LEU A 124 6.11 -3.29 -7.40
C LEU A 124 5.10 -2.52 -6.54
N VAL A 125 3.83 -2.86 -6.66
CA VAL A 125 2.74 -2.31 -5.82
C VAL A 125 2.18 -3.42 -4.94
N ILE A 126 1.94 -3.15 -3.65
CA ILE A 126 1.46 -4.15 -2.70
C ILE A 126 0.38 -3.51 -1.84
N THR A 127 -0.71 -4.22 -1.62
CA THR A 127 -1.81 -3.77 -0.76
C THR A 127 -2.14 -4.81 0.28
N GLY A 128 -2.46 -4.39 1.51
CA GLY A 128 -3.06 -5.27 2.51
C GLY A 128 -2.12 -6.28 3.17
N LEU A 129 -0.80 -6.05 3.19
CA LEU A 129 0.16 -7.05 3.68
C LEU A 129 0.02 -7.32 5.19
N PRO A 130 0.18 -6.33 6.10
CA PRO A 130 -0.10 -6.53 7.52
C PRO A 130 -1.53 -7.02 7.78
N GLU A 131 -2.51 -6.52 7.03
CA GLU A 131 -3.93 -6.80 7.23
C GLU A 131 -4.28 -8.25 6.99
N CYS A 132 -3.68 -8.87 5.97
CA CYS A 132 -3.83 -10.30 5.72
C CYS A 132 -3.37 -11.13 6.93
N LEU A 133 -2.38 -10.67 7.69
CA LEU A 133 -1.79 -11.36 8.84
C LEU A 133 -2.53 -11.10 10.17
N TYR A 134 -3.57 -10.27 10.17
CA TYR A 134 -4.37 -9.98 11.36
C TYR A 134 -5.46 -11.02 11.61
N ASP A 135 -5.72 -11.91 10.65
CA ASP A 135 -6.70 -12.98 10.72
C ASP A 135 -6.56 -13.83 12.01
N GLU A 136 -7.65 -13.93 12.77
CA GLU A 136 -7.71 -14.64 14.04
C GLU A 136 -7.47 -16.15 13.90
N GLU A 137 -7.69 -16.71 12.71
CA GLU A 137 -7.47 -18.14 12.43
C GLU A 137 -5.97 -18.51 12.41
N LEU A 138 -5.07 -17.53 12.25
CA LEU A 138 -3.63 -17.79 12.34
C LEU A 138 -3.18 -17.83 13.80
N THR A 139 -2.31 -18.78 14.13
CA THR A 139 -1.55 -18.70 15.39
C THR A 139 -0.57 -17.52 15.36
N GLU A 140 -0.18 -17.01 16.54
CA GLU A 140 0.82 -15.94 16.64
C GLU A 140 2.17 -16.34 15.99
N GLN A 141 2.54 -17.62 16.07
CA GLN A 141 3.76 -18.14 15.47
C GLN A 141 3.68 -18.19 13.94
N GLU A 142 2.56 -18.65 13.38
CA GLU A 142 2.34 -18.66 11.92
C GLU A 142 2.34 -17.25 11.35
N ALA A 143 1.66 -16.31 12.01
CA ALA A 143 1.65 -14.91 11.60
C ALA A 143 3.07 -14.32 11.60
N ARG A 144 3.84 -14.54 12.67
CA ARG A 144 5.25 -14.09 12.76
C ARG A 144 6.13 -14.70 11.67
N ASN A 145 6.07 -16.02 11.48
CA ASN A 145 6.88 -16.72 10.48
C ASN A 145 6.54 -16.25 9.06
N THR A 146 5.25 -16.08 8.78
CA THR A 146 4.76 -15.62 7.47
C THR A 146 5.17 -14.17 7.23
N PHE A 147 5.01 -13.28 8.22
CA PHE A 147 5.48 -11.90 8.13
C PHE A 147 6.98 -11.81 7.86
N ALA A 148 7.80 -12.57 8.60
CA ALA A 148 9.25 -12.58 8.41
C ALA A 148 9.66 -13.01 6.98
N ARG A 149 8.96 -14.01 6.41
CA ARG A 149 9.17 -14.42 5.01
C ARG A 149 8.81 -13.31 4.03
N CYS A 150 7.64 -12.69 4.19
CA CYS A 150 7.22 -11.55 3.38
C CYS A 150 8.23 -10.41 3.45
N GLN A 151 8.65 -10.03 4.67
CA GLN A 151 9.62 -8.98 4.92
C GLN A 151 10.97 -9.27 4.24
N GLY A 152 11.48 -10.50 4.35
CA GLY A 152 12.72 -10.90 3.67
C GLY A 152 12.65 -10.71 2.15
N SER A 153 11.56 -11.16 1.52
CA SER A 153 11.32 -10.95 0.09
C SER A 153 11.20 -9.47 -0.28
N LEU A 154 10.44 -8.68 0.50
CA LEU A 154 10.28 -7.25 0.27
C LEU A 154 11.60 -6.49 0.33
N LEU A 155 12.43 -6.77 1.33
CA LEU A 155 13.71 -6.10 1.48
C LEU A 155 14.63 -6.40 0.31
N GLN A 156 14.67 -7.65 -0.16
CA GLN A 156 15.45 -8.00 -1.35
C GLN A 156 14.96 -7.24 -2.58
N LEU A 157 13.64 -7.15 -2.79
CA LEU A 157 13.05 -6.42 -3.92
C LEU A 157 13.32 -4.92 -3.83
N ALA A 158 13.20 -4.35 -2.63
CA ALA A 158 13.42 -2.93 -2.37
C ALA A 158 14.87 -2.48 -2.64
N THR A 159 15.84 -3.39 -2.71
CA THR A 159 17.21 -3.05 -3.15
C THR A 159 17.34 -2.78 -4.64
N ARG A 160 16.37 -3.23 -5.46
CA ARG A 160 16.42 -3.20 -6.92
C ARG A 160 15.28 -2.43 -7.56
N TYR A 161 14.16 -2.29 -6.86
CA TYR A 161 12.94 -1.71 -7.39
C TYR A 161 12.32 -0.73 -6.38
N PRO A 162 11.62 0.31 -6.86
CA PRO A 162 10.62 1.00 -6.07
C PRO A 162 9.51 0.02 -5.66
N VAL A 163 9.24 -0.08 -4.36
CA VAL A 163 8.16 -0.89 -3.80
C VAL A 163 7.17 0.03 -3.09
N LEU A 164 5.94 0.07 -3.57
CA LEU A 164 4.86 0.87 -2.99
C LEU A 164 3.95 -0.06 -2.17
N ALA A 165 3.97 0.07 -0.85
CA ALA A 165 3.10 -0.68 0.04
C ALA A 165 1.98 0.22 0.57
N PHE A 166 0.74 -0.25 0.49
CA PHE A 166 -0.43 0.45 0.99
C PHE A 166 -1.10 -0.39 2.07
N SER A 167 -1.19 0.16 3.28
CA SER A 167 -1.73 -0.54 4.45
C SER A 167 -2.65 0.35 5.27
N GLU A 168 -3.83 -0.14 5.58
CA GLU A 168 -4.78 0.51 6.47
C GLU A 168 -4.27 0.49 7.92
N TRP A 169 -4.73 1.44 8.74
CA TRP A 169 -4.61 1.27 10.18
C TRP A 169 -5.43 0.06 10.64
N PRO A 170 -4.91 -0.74 11.59
CA PRO A 170 -5.63 -1.90 12.09
C PRO A 170 -6.95 -1.45 12.74
N PRO A 171 -8.09 -2.08 12.39
CA PRO A 171 -9.42 -1.59 12.78
C PRO A 171 -9.73 -1.74 14.28
N HIS A 172 -8.98 -2.59 15.01
CA HIS A 172 -9.15 -2.91 16.43
C HIS A 172 -7.78 -3.32 17.01
N PRO A 173 -7.58 -3.37 18.35
CA PRO A 173 -6.31 -3.83 18.91
C PRO A 173 -6.04 -5.29 18.52
N VAL A 174 -5.23 -5.50 17.49
CA VAL A 174 -4.75 -6.81 16.99
C VAL A 174 -3.69 -7.44 17.90
N GLY A 175 -3.72 -7.12 19.20
CA GLY A 175 -2.72 -7.49 20.20
C GLY A 175 -1.30 -7.18 19.75
N LYS A 176 -0.40 -8.17 19.87
CA LYS A 176 1.02 -8.04 19.50
C LYS A 176 1.26 -7.87 18.00
N ARG A 177 0.25 -8.10 17.13
CA ARG A 177 0.38 -8.03 15.66
C ARG A 177 0.41 -6.60 15.13
N ILE A 178 0.08 -5.60 15.96
CA ILE A 178 0.28 -4.18 15.65
C ILE A 178 1.71 -3.91 15.18
N ARG A 179 2.67 -4.64 15.75
CA ARG A 179 4.09 -4.53 15.45
C ARG A 179 4.47 -4.88 14.02
N PHE A 180 3.61 -5.56 13.25
CA PHE A 180 3.90 -5.83 11.84
C PHE A 180 3.90 -4.54 11.02
N LEU A 181 2.96 -3.62 11.31
CA LEU A 181 2.91 -2.32 10.65
C LEU A 181 4.08 -1.43 11.10
N ASP A 182 4.38 -1.41 12.41
CA ASP A 182 5.55 -0.69 12.95
C ASP A 182 6.85 -1.22 12.33
N SER A 183 6.99 -2.54 12.23
CA SER A 183 8.16 -3.18 11.63
C SER A 183 8.27 -2.83 10.15
N LEU A 184 7.18 -2.83 9.39
CA LEU A 184 7.19 -2.43 7.99
C LEU A 184 7.56 -0.95 7.82
N ALA A 185 7.04 -0.07 8.67
CA ALA A 185 7.36 1.35 8.68
C ALA A 185 8.85 1.59 8.97
N SER A 186 9.44 0.87 9.94
CA SER A 186 10.86 1.00 10.28
C SER A 186 11.82 0.59 9.16
N LEU A 187 11.35 -0.22 8.20
CA LEU A 187 12.10 -0.67 7.03
C LEU A 187 11.84 0.20 5.80
N ALA A 188 10.79 1.01 5.82
CA ALA A 188 10.44 1.87 4.71
C ALA A 188 11.45 3.02 4.61
N ARG A 189 11.92 3.28 3.40
CA ARG A 189 12.73 4.47 3.09
C ARG A 189 11.91 5.74 3.23
N SER A 190 10.60 5.66 3.05
CA SER A 190 9.68 6.77 3.24
C SER A 190 8.34 6.25 3.71
N VAL A 191 7.79 6.91 4.72
CA VAL A 191 6.45 6.64 5.26
C VAL A 191 5.58 7.85 4.97
N PHE A 192 4.43 7.58 4.38
CA PHE A 192 3.41 8.54 4.03
C PHE A 192 2.14 8.23 4.81
N GLU A 193 1.71 9.16 5.65
CA GLU A 193 0.42 9.05 6.30
C GLU A 193 -0.69 9.56 5.38
N VAL A 194 -1.75 8.78 5.26
CA VAL A 194 -2.92 9.07 4.44
C VAL A 194 -4.09 9.38 5.36
N HIS A 195 -4.52 10.63 5.29
CA HIS A 195 -5.65 11.14 6.05
C HIS A 195 -6.83 11.33 5.12
N ARG A 196 -8.03 10.96 5.57
CA ARG A 196 -9.25 11.35 4.87
C ARG A 196 -9.44 12.86 5.04
N ALA A 197 -9.34 13.60 3.96
CA ALA A 197 -9.64 15.02 4.01
C ALA A 197 -11.15 15.20 3.96
N GLU A 198 -11.71 15.92 4.93
CA GLU A 198 -13.04 16.48 4.76
C GLU A 198 -13.03 17.42 3.54
N PRO A 199 -14.11 17.47 2.74
CA PRO A 199 -14.17 18.38 1.61
C PRO A 199 -14.06 19.84 2.12
N ILE A 200 -12.88 20.44 1.94
CA ILE A 200 -12.69 21.86 2.24
C ILE A 200 -13.58 22.64 1.28
N LEU A 201 -14.57 23.35 1.83
CA LEU A 201 -15.71 24.02 1.17
C LEU A 201 -15.37 25.14 0.16
N PHE A 202 -14.13 25.22 -0.34
CA PHE A 202 -13.74 26.19 -1.34
C PHE A 202 -13.18 25.49 -2.60
N ALA A 203 -13.92 25.68 -3.71
CA ALA A 203 -13.67 25.23 -5.09
C ALA A 203 -14.37 23.91 -5.52
N PRO A 204 -14.88 23.85 -6.77
CA PRO A 204 -15.80 22.80 -7.19
C PRO A 204 -15.05 21.48 -7.42
N VAL A 205 -14.92 20.67 -6.37
CA VAL A 205 -14.40 19.31 -6.48
C VAL A 205 -15.57 18.36 -6.76
N LYS A 206 -15.85 18.11 -8.04
CA LYS A 206 -16.50 16.86 -8.44
C LYS A 206 -15.41 15.77 -8.50
N ALA A 207 -15.05 15.21 -7.34
CA ALA A 207 -14.33 13.95 -7.25
C ALA A 207 -14.66 13.26 -5.91
N PRO A 208 -14.93 11.95 -5.89
CA PRO A 208 -15.25 11.25 -4.66
C PRO A 208 -13.99 11.09 -3.80
N GLY A 209 -14.00 11.65 -2.58
CA GLY A 209 -13.02 11.43 -1.51
C GLY A 209 -11.67 12.13 -1.74
N LEU A 210 -11.50 13.32 -1.16
CA LEU A 210 -10.20 13.98 -1.10
C LEU A 210 -9.36 13.28 -0.01
N LEU A 211 -8.16 12.81 -0.33
CA LEU A 211 -7.22 12.23 0.65
C LEU A 211 -6.00 13.16 0.74
N THR A 212 -5.58 13.50 1.96
CA THR A 212 -4.35 14.26 2.22
C THR A 212 -3.23 13.30 2.55
N ILE A 213 -2.10 13.42 1.87
CA ILE A 213 -0.91 12.62 2.12
C ILE A 213 0.11 13.51 2.85
N SER A 214 0.61 13.09 4.00
CA SER A 214 1.73 13.73 4.71
C SER A 214 2.91 12.80 4.83
N LYS A 215 4.11 13.35 5.01
CA LYS A 215 5.34 12.58 5.17
C LYS A 215 5.85 12.69 6.61
N GLU A 216 6.20 11.58 7.24
CA GLU A 216 6.96 11.59 8.50
C GLU A 216 8.42 12.00 8.20
N ALA A 217 8.94 12.94 9.01
CA ALA A 217 10.27 13.52 8.84
C ALA A 217 11.39 12.57 9.27
#